data_AF-A0A7K4AGY4-F1
#
_entry.id   AF-A0A7K4AGY4-F1
#
_cell.length_a   1.000
_cell.length_b   1.000
_cell.length_c   1.000
_cell.angle_alpha   90.00
_cell.angle_beta   90.00
_cell.angle_gamma   90.00
#
_symmetry.space_group_name_H-M   'P 1'
#
loop_
_entity.id
_entity.type
_entity.pdbx_description
1 polymer ?
#
loop_
_entity_poly.entity_id
_entity_poly.type
_entity_poly.pdbx_seq_one_letter_code
_entity_poly.pdbx_strand_id
1 'polypeptide(L)'
;MYSDILTICWSIKEVNRNLSDRQATSDYSIRYLKKGCSDLALMMRELGRALPDDKIEVIDRNGQKKSFSINEVSDMLYDTKKILEFNLIDNISRWAEARKLA
;
A
#
# COMPACT_ATOMS: atom_id res chain seq x y z
N MET A 1 8.64 -10.42 6.62
CA MET A 1 8.54 -8.98 6.31
C MET A 1 8.01 -8.72 4.90
N TYR A 2 8.80 -8.89 3.82
CA TYR A 2 8.29 -8.61 2.46
C TYR A 2 7.12 -9.52 2.04
N SER A 3 7.13 -10.81 2.40
CA SER A 3 5.98 -11.70 2.18
C SER A 3 4.71 -11.22 2.89
N ASP A 4 4.84 -10.69 4.11
CA ASP A 4 3.69 -10.19 4.89
C ASP A 4 3.12 -8.90 4.27
N ILE A 5 4.00 -8.00 3.80
CA ILE A 5 3.62 -6.82 3.02
C ILE A 5 2.81 -7.25 1.78
N LEU A 6 3.30 -8.25 1.03
CA LEU A 6 2.61 -8.77 -0.15
C LEU A 6 1.25 -9.37 0.21
N THR A 7 1.15 -10.12 1.30
CA THR A 7 -0.11 -10.68 1.78
C THR A 7 -1.13 -9.60 2.13
N ILE A 8 -0.71 -8.52 2.80
CA ILE A 8 -1.60 -7.39 3.12
C ILE A 8 -2.02 -6.65 1.84
N CYS A 9 -1.08 -6.34 0.94
CA CYS A 9 -1.38 -5.72 -0.35
C CYS A 9 -2.40 -6.54 -1.15
N TRP A 10 -2.22 -7.86 -1.22
CA TRP A 10 -3.17 -8.75 -1.89
C TRP A 10 -4.55 -8.70 -1.24
N SER A 11 -4.62 -8.79 0.09
CA SER A 11 -5.89 -8.76 0.85
C SER A 11 -6.66 -7.45 0.65
N ILE A 12 -5.96 -6.31 0.64
CA ILE A 12 -6.56 -5.00 0.35
C ILE A 12 -7.14 -4.97 -1.08
N LYS A 13 -6.40 -5.46 -2.08
CA LYS A 13 -6.85 -5.50 -3.48
C LYS A 13 -8.09 -6.37 -3.65
N GLU A 14 -8.10 -7.55 -3.06
CA GLU A 14 -9.23 -8.48 -3.14
C GLU A 14 -10.50 -7.90 -2.51
N VAL A 15 -10.40 -7.29 -1.32
CA VAL A 15 -11.56 -6.67 -0.67
C VAL A 15 -12.05 -5.46 -1.45
N ASN A 16 -11.15 -4.62 -1.99
CA ASN A 16 -11.53 -3.45 -2.78
C ASN A 16 -12.22 -3.84 -4.11
N ARG A 17 -11.75 -4.92 -4.76
CA ARG A 17 -12.39 -5.48 -5.95
C ARG A 17 -13.81 -5.97 -5.63
N ASN A 18 -13.96 -6.77 -4.58
CA ASN A 18 -15.26 -7.32 -4.17
C ASN A 18 -16.26 -6.23 -3.74
N LEU A 19 -15.79 -5.13 -3.14
CA LEU A 19 -16.62 -3.96 -2.82
C LEU A 19 -17.15 -3.24 -4.07
N SER A 20 -16.31 -3.14 -5.10
CA SER A 20 -16.72 -2.54 -6.38
C SER A 20 -17.82 -3.37 -7.04
N ASP A 21 -17.79 -4.69 -6.84
CA ASP A 21 -18.73 -5.64 -7.42
C ASP A 21 -20.04 -5.80 -6.60
N ARG A 22 -20.06 -5.45 -5.30
CA ARG A 22 -21.22 -5.69 -4.40
C ARG A 22 -21.43 -4.57 -3.38
N GLN A 23 -22.45 -3.73 -3.60
CA GLN A 23 -22.82 -2.60 -2.73
C GLN A 23 -23.26 -2.99 -1.29
N ALA A 24 -23.74 -4.22 -1.07
CA ALA A 24 -24.45 -4.61 0.16
C ALA A 24 -23.57 -4.93 1.39
N THR A 25 -22.23 -4.92 1.26
CA THR A 25 -21.27 -5.25 2.34
C THR A 25 -20.32 -4.10 2.66
N SER A 26 -20.81 -2.86 2.59
CA SER A 26 -19.99 -1.64 2.66
C SER A 26 -19.23 -1.49 3.97
N ASP A 27 -19.90 -1.58 5.12
CA ASP A 27 -19.34 -1.06 6.37
C ASP A 27 -18.22 -1.92 6.95
N TYR A 28 -18.37 -3.25 6.89
CA TYR A 28 -17.34 -4.17 7.34
C TYR A 28 -16.11 -4.09 6.43
N SER A 29 -16.32 -4.09 5.11
CA SER A 29 -15.24 -4.06 4.13
C SER A 29 -14.48 -2.73 4.16
N ILE A 30 -15.16 -1.59 4.36
CA ILE A 30 -14.51 -0.29 4.56
C ILE A 30 -13.66 -0.30 5.82
N ARG A 31 -14.16 -0.84 6.94
CA ARG A 31 -13.35 -0.98 8.17
C ARG A 31 -12.14 -1.89 7.94
N TYR A 32 -12.32 -2.99 7.22
CA TYR A 32 -11.23 -3.90 6.87
C TYR A 32 -10.16 -3.20 6.03
N LEU A 33 -10.55 -2.47 4.99
CA LEU A 33 -9.62 -1.72 4.14
C LEU A 33 -8.84 -0.67 4.94
N LYS A 34 -9.51 0.10 5.81
CA LYS A 34 -8.85 1.07 6.68
C LYS A 34 -7.83 0.41 7.60
N LYS A 35 -8.18 -0.73 8.19
CA LYS A 35 -7.27 -1.51 9.04
C LYS A 35 -6.10 -2.04 8.22
N GLY A 36 -6.33 -2.64 7.05
CA GLY A 36 -5.28 -3.14 6.17
C GLY A 36 -4.28 -2.07 5.77
N CYS A 37 -4.76 -0.87 5.38
CA CYS A 37 -3.88 0.26 5.08
C CYS A 37 -3.09 0.73 6.32
N SER A 38 -3.71 0.73 7.49
CA SER A 38 -3.04 1.11 8.75
C SER A 38 -1.97 0.09 9.17
N ASP A 39 -2.26 -1.20 9.06
CA ASP A 39 -1.31 -2.28 9.34
C ASP A 39 -0.12 -2.20 8.36
N LEU A 40 -0.41 -1.97 7.07
CA LEU A 40 0.62 -1.75 6.05
C LEU A 40 1.46 -0.51 6.39
N ALA A 41 0.85 0.59 6.83
CA ALA A 41 1.56 1.82 7.20
C ALA A 41 2.55 1.59 8.35
N LEU A 42 2.16 0.80 9.36
CA LEU A 42 3.02 0.44 10.47
C LEU A 42 4.21 -0.39 10.01
N MET A 43 3.99 -1.39 9.17
CA MET A 43 5.06 -2.22 8.62
C MET A 43 6.03 -1.39 7.76
N MET A 44 5.50 -0.49 6.92
CA MET A 44 6.32 0.43 6.14
C MET A 44 7.14 1.35 7.05
N ARG A 45 6.58 1.85 8.16
CA ARG A 45 7.31 2.69 9.11
C ARG A 45 8.44 1.93 9.80
N GLU A 46 8.20 0.70 10.23
CA GLU A 46 9.26 -0.15 10.81
C GLU A 46 10.38 -0.38 9.80
N LEU A 47 10.01 -0.61 8.54
CA LEU A 47 10.96 -0.79 7.45
C LEU A 47 11.74 0.48 7.13
N GLY A 48 11.10 1.65 7.16
CA GLY A 48 11.74 2.94 6.97
C GLY A 48 12.71 3.33 8.09
N ARG A 49 12.57 2.73 9.28
CA ARG A 49 13.59 2.84 10.35
C ARG A 49 14.80 1.95 10.07
N ALA A 50 14.58 0.76 9.53
CA ALA A 50 15.65 -0.17 9.17
C ALA A 50 16.41 0.25 7.90
N LEU A 51 15.72 0.90 6.96
CA LEU A 51 16.22 1.32 5.65
C LEU A 51 15.92 2.82 5.40
N PRO A 52 16.59 3.73 6.12
CA PRO A 52 16.25 5.16 6.11
C PRO A 52 16.50 5.86 4.76
N ASP A 53 17.48 5.39 4.00
CA ASP A 53 17.83 5.96 2.68
C ASP A 53 17.06 5.31 1.52
N ASP A 54 16.28 4.27 1.81
CA ASP A 54 15.57 3.52 0.77
C ASP A 54 14.32 4.26 0.30
N LYS A 55 14.04 4.10 -0.99
CA LYS A 55 12.97 4.82 -1.69
C LYS A 55 12.14 3.86 -2.52
N ILE A 56 10.88 4.24 -2.67
CA ILE A 56 9.91 3.55 -3.51
C ILE A 56 9.62 4.43 -4.71
N GLU A 57 9.87 3.88 -5.90
CA GLU A 57 9.38 4.47 -7.13
C GLU A 57 7.88 4.18 -7.25
N VAL A 58 7.11 5.25 -7.36
CA VAL A 58 5.67 5.24 -7.42
C VAL A 58 5.23 5.83 -8.75
N ILE A 59 4.43 5.07 -9.50
CA ILE A 59 3.79 5.53 -10.72
C ILE A 59 2.40 6.04 -10.36
N ASP A 60 2.16 7.34 -10.56
CA ASP A 60 0.85 7.94 -10.33
C ASP A 60 -0.17 7.56 -11.43
N ARG A 61 -1.43 7.97 -11.23
CA ARG A 61 -2.51 7.69 -12.20
C ARG A 61 -2.27 8.25 -13.61
N ASN A 62 -1.42 9.27 -13.74
CA ASN A 62 -1.06 9.86 -15.02
C ASN A 62 0.19 9.19 -15.64
N GLY A 63 0.70 8.13 -15.02
CA GLY A 63 1.90 7.44 -15.46
C GLY A 63 3.20 8.16 -15.08
N GLN A 64 3.15 9.22 -14.28
CA GLN A 64 4.35 9.94 -13.86
C GLN A 64 5.05 9.17 -12.74
N LYS A 65 6.36 8.98 -12.89
CA LYS A 65 7.21 8.39 -11.86
C LYS A 65 7.60 9.44 -10.83
N LYS A 66 7.41 9.11 -9.56
CA LYS A 66 7.86 9.88 -8.41
C LYS A 66 8.58 8.96 -7.45
N SER A 67 9.55 9.48 -6.71
CA SER A 67 10.29 8.71 -5.72
C SER A 67 9.97 9.26 -4.34
N PHE A 68 9.57 8.37 -3.45
CA PHE A 68 9.24 8.71 -2.06
C PHE A 68 10.08 7.84 -1.12
N SER A 69 10.51 8.39 0.00
CA SER A 69 11.08 7.59 1.07
C SER A 69 10.05 6.61 1.63
N ILE A 70 10.50 5.53 2.25
CA ILE A 70 9.61 4.55 2.87
C ILE A 70 8.72 5.20 3.96
N ASN A 71 9.26 6.17 4.71
CA ASN A 71 8.50 6.89 5.74
C ASN A 71 7.40 7.78 5.13
N GLU A 72 7.67 8.47 4.02
CA GLU A 72 6.64 9.23 3.30
C GLU A 72 5.53 8.30 2.80
N VAL A 73 5.87 7.12 2.25
CA VAL A 73 4.89 6.13 1.82
C VAL A 73 4.04 5.62 3.01
N SER A 74 4.66 5.39 4.17
CA SER A 74 3.95 5.02 5.40
C SER A 74 2.92 6.08 5.79
N ASP A 75 3.27 7.36 5.75
CA ASP A 75 2.35 8.45 6.10
C ASP A 75 1.20 8.56 5.08
N MET A 76 1.49 8.39 3.79
CA MET A 76 0.48 8.44 2.73
C MET A 76 -0.57 7.33 2.82
N LEU A 77 -0.26 6.19 3.44
CA LEU A 77 -1.22 5.09 3.63
C LEU A 77 -2.36 5.42 4.60
N TYR A 78 -2.29 6.54 5.33
CA TYR A 78 -3.41 7.05 6.12
C TYR A 78 -4.33 7.99 5.32
N ASP A 79 -3.90 8.45 4.14
CA ASP A 79 -4.69 9.33 3.27
C ASP A 79 -5.25 8.55 2.07
N THR A 80 -6.57 8.34 2.09
CA THR A 80 -7.28 7.64 1.01
C THR A 80 -7.10 8.31 -0.35
N LYS A 81 -7.01 9.65 -0.41
CA LYS A 81 -6.78 10.36 -1.68
C LYS A 81 -5.41 10.04 -2.24
N LYS A 82 -4.38 9.99 -1.38
CA LYS A 82 -3.00 9.66 -1.78
C LYS A 82 -2.87 8.20 -2.20
N ILE A 83 -3.50 7.28 -1.47
CA ILE A 83 -3.57 5.86 -1.87
C ILE A 83 -4.08 5.71 -3.30
N LEU A 84 -5.16 6.43 -3.61
CA LEU A 84 -5.78 6.41 -4.92
C LEU A 84 -4.94 7.13 -5.98
N GLU A 85 -4.51 8.37 -5.73
CA GLU A 85 -3.70 9.21 -6.62
C GLU A 85 -2.45 8.49 -7.12
N PHE A 86 -1.80 7.75 -6.22
CA PHE A 86 -0.51 7.13 -6.43
C PHE A 86 -0.56 5.61 -6.60
N ASN A 87 -1.76 5.01 -6.67
CA ASN A 87 -1.93 3.56 -6.71
C ASN A 87 -1.02 2.84 -5.70
N LEU A 88 -0.96 3.34 -4.45
CA LEU A 88 0.10 2.99 -3.50
C LEU A 88 0.18 1.48 -3.25
N ILE A 89 -0.95 0.80 -3.15
CA ILE A 89 -1.01 -0.64 -2.88
C ILE A 89 -0.34 -1.44 -4.01
N ASP A 90 -0.48 -1.02 -5.27
CA ASP A 90 0.17 -1.67 -6.40
C ASP A 90 1.67 -1.40 -6.43
N ASN A 91 2.07 -0.15 -6.24
CA ASN A 91 3.48 0.23 -6.25
C ASN A 91 4.25 -0.41 -5.08
N ILE A 92 3.67 -0.45 -3.87
CA ILE A 92 4.26 -1.15 -2.71
C ILE A 92 4.38 -2.65 -2.97
N SER A 93 3.35 -3.27 -3.54
CA SER A 93 3.37 -4.71 -3.89
C SER A 93 4.51 -5.03 -4.86
N ARG A 94 4.65 -4.26 -5.94
CA ARG A 94 5.73 -4.45 -6.94
C ARG A 94 7.11 -4.23 -6.33
N TRP A 95 7.24 -3.20 -5.49
CA TRP A 95 8.49 -2.92 -4.79
C TRP A 95 8.87 -4.06 -3.83
N ALA A 96 7.91 -4.57 -3.05
CA ALA A 96 8.15 -5.68 -2.13
C ALA A 96 8.48 -6.99 -2.86
N GLU A 97 7.87 -7.24 -4.02
CA GLU A 97 8.25 -8.35 -4.92
C GLU A 97 9.69 -8.22 -5.40
N ALA A 98 10.09 -7.05 -5.89
CA ALA A 98 11.46 -6.80 -6.34
C ALA A 98 12.48 -6.98 -5.21
N ARG A 99 12.15 -6.51 -4.00
CA ARG A 99 13.00 -6.66 -2.79
C ARG A 99 13.10 -8.11 -2.30
N LYS A 100 12.06 -8.92 -2.51
CA LYS A 100 12.07 -10.33 -2.12
C LYS A 100 12.93 -11.19 -3.06
N LEU A 101 13.10 -10.75 -4.31
CA LEU A 101 13.89 -11.46 -5.33
C LEU A 101 15.36 -10.99 -5.39
N ALA A 102 15.69 -9.87 -4.75
CA ALA A 102 17.04 -9.32 -4.62
C ALA A 102 17.77 -9.91 -3.42
#